data_AF-A0A2N2JDI9-F1
#
_entry.id   AF-A0A2N2JDI9-F1
#
_cell.length_a   1.000
_cell.length_b   1.000
_cell.length_c   1.000
_cell.angle_alpha   90.00
_cell.angle_beta   90.00
_cell.angle_gamma   90.00
#
_symmetry.space_group_name_H-M   'P 1'
#
loop_
_entity.id
_entity.type
_entity.pdbx_description
1 polymer ?
#
loop_
_entity_poly.entity_id
_entity_poly.type
_entity_poly.pdbx_seq_one_letter_code
_entity_poly.pdbx_strand_id
1 'polypeptide(L)'
;MPTPIEAISGPRRFSFATCAELRDALTAALSDLPAPGSPWIPVPGDAEEHAWAWLGALVRRRSDWRAAAGVALQHAVADGGVGAQRALADLVANDRSLVAIRPWLTPLVARHPKAPVSRVVAGWHRGRARVTLSDALAQLDSFIASTADPRWEVLLPGYGPGGGLTSEPAADADGLVALLVRTARDGREIHAEWGSGPWGWLYGEVVFRPWVAAAAPEALRAAVAAEPAAPPAALDWLGAGWDLARFDSVLAGWQAAA
;
A
#
# COMPACT_ATOMS: atom_id res chain seq x y z
N MET A 1 -36.43 -8.81 -8.61
CA MET A 1 -35.85 -9.65 -7.54
C MET A 1 -34.40 -9.24 -7.38
N PRO A 2 -33.96 -8.68 -6.25
CA PRO A 2 -32.55 -8.38 -6.06
C PRO A 2 -31.79 -9.69 -5.82
N THR A 3 -30.69 -9.85 -6.54
CA THR A 3 -29.78 -11.00 -6.52
C THR A 3 -29.18 -11.20 -5.11
N PRO A 4 -28.93 -12.44 -4.67
CA PRO A 4 -28.32 -12.69 -3.37
C PRO A 4 -26.84 -12.29 -3.41
N ILE A 5 -26.45 -11.42 -2.48
CA ILE A 5 -25.05 -11.13 -2.17
C ILE A 5 -24.50 -12.38 -1.46
N GLU A 6 -23.81 -13.23 -2.21
CA GLU A 6 -23.06 -14.35 -1.65
C GLU A 6 -22.00 -13.86 -0.65
N ALA A 7 -21.80 -14.67 0.38
CA ALA A 7 -21.02 -14.39 1.58
C ALA A 7 -19.67 -13.70 1.30
N ILE A 8 -19.47 -12.57 2.00
CA ILE A 8 -18.22 -11.80 1.99
C ILE A 8 -17.17 -12.60 2.77
N SER A 9 -16.51 -13.55 2.13
CA SER A 9 -15.38 -14.29 2.69
C SER A 9 -14.29 -14.36 1.63
N GLY A 10 -13.39 -13.37 1.68
CA GLY A 10 -12.27 -13.19 0.77
C GLY A 10 -11.92 -11.70 0.61
N PRO A 11 -10.72 -11.34 0.09
CA PRO A 11 -10.42 -9.97 -0.28
C PRO A 11 -11.52 -9.51 -1.25
N ARG A 12 -12.28 -8.46 -0.89
CA ARG A 12 -13.32 -7.90 -1.76
C ARG A 12 -12.71 -7.66 -3.14
N ARG A 13 -13.08 -8.51 -4.10
CA ARG A 13 -12.59 -8.38 -5.48
C ARG A 13 -13.41 -7.31 -6.15
N PHE A 14 -13.01 -6.06 -5.91
CA PHE A 14 -13.52 -4.95 -6.68
C PHE A 14 -12.87 -4.97 -8.06
N SER A 15 -13.67 -5.15 -9.09
CA SER A 15 -13.27 -4.96 -10.48
C SER A 15 -13.97 -3.71 -10.99
N PHE A 16 -13.20 -2.76 -11.48
CA PHE A 16 -13.68 -1.52 -12.07
C PHE A 16 -13.11 -1.43 -13.48
N ALA A 17 -13.94 -1.03 -14.43
CA ALA A 17 -13.53 -0.69 -15.78
C ALA A 17 -13.35 0.82 -15.96
N THR A 18 -13.97 1.64 -15.10
CA THR A 18 -13.91 3.10 -15.20
C THR A 18 -13.71 3.83 -13.86
N CYS A 19 -13.27 5.08 -13.93
CA CYS A 19 -13.19 5.98 -12.78
C CYS A 19 -14.58 6.25 -12.17
N ALA A 20 -15.63 6.29 -12.99
CA ALA A 20 -17.01 6.50 -12.52
C ALA A 20 -17.50 5.30 -11.70
N GLU A 21 -17.25 4.07 -12.17
CA GLU A 21 -17.57 2.85 -11.41
C GLU A 21 -16.83 2.80 -10.07
N LEU A 22 -15.56 3.21 -10.06
CA LEU A 22 -14.77 3.29 -8.83
C LEU A 22 -15.35 4.33 -7.85
N ARG A 23 -15.75 5.50 -8.34
CA ARG A 23 -16.45 6.52 -7.55
C ARG A 23 -17.75 5.97 -6.98
N ASP A 24 -18.56 5.32 -7.81
CA ASP A 24 -19.86 4.81 -7.40
C ASP A 24 -19.73 3.72 -6.33
N ALA A 25 -18.71 2.87 -6.42
CA ALA A 25 -18.40 1.90 -5.38
C ALA A 25 -17.93 2.54 -4.06
N LEU A 26 -17.12 3.59 -4.12
CA LEU A 26 -16.73 4.37 -2.94
C LEU A 26 -17.97 4.98 -2.26
N THR A 27 -18.88 5.56 -3.04
CA THR A 27 -20.13 6.14 -2.52
C THR A 27 -21.07 5.06 -1.96
N ALA A 28 -21.20 3.93 -2.67
CA ALA A 28 -22.04 2.81 -2.23
C ALA A 28 -21.58 2.24 -0.88
N ALA A 29 -20.27 2.12 -0.65
CA ALA A 29 -19.72 1.66 0.62
C ALA A 29 -20.13 2.52 1.84
N LEU A 30 -20.51 3.79 1.63
CA LEU A 30 -21.03 4.64 2.69
C LEU A 30 -22.49 4.33 3.06
N SER A 31 -23.24 3.70 2.16
CA SER A 31 -24.62 3.25 2.43
C SER A 31 -24.65 2.02 3.35
N ASP A 32 -23.55 1.27 3.40
CA ASP A 32 -23.39 0.07 4.23
C ASP A 32 -22.96 0.39 5.68
N LEU A 33 -22.82 1.68 6.02
CA LEU A 33 -22.38 2.11 7.34
C LEU A 33 -23.47 1.80 8.39
N PRO A 34 -23.12 1.15 9.51
CA PRO A 34 -24.09 0.67 10.50
C PRO A 34 -24.74 1.81 11.30
N ALA A 35 -24.11 3.00 11.35
CA ALA A 35 -24.63 4.16 12.07
C ALA A 35 -24.27 5.48 11.34
N PRO A 36 -25.13 6.51 11.43
CA PRO A 36 -24.86 7.82 10.85
C PRO A 36 -23.51 8.39 11.32
N GLY A 37 -22.56 8.48 10.38
CA GLY A 37 -21.25 9.08 10.62
C GLY A 37 -20.19 8.14 11.21
N SER A 38 -20.43 6.84 11.33
CA SER A 38 -19.37 5.84 11.52
C SER A 38 -18.80 5.46 10.15
N PRO A 39 -17.50 5.62 9.86
CA PRO A 39 -16.92 5.22 8.58
C PRO A 39 -16.45 3.76 8.53
N TRP A 40 -16.92 2.93 9.46
CA TRP A 40 -16.52 1.53 9.60
C TRP A 40 -17.67 0.61 9.21
N ILE A 41 -17.35 -0.47 8.50
CA ILE A 41 -18.29 -1.48 8.07
C ILE A 41 -18.00 -2.80 8.82
N PRO A 42 -19.04 -3.54 9.23
CA PRO A 42 -18.85 -4.84 9.84
C PRO A 42 -18.28 -5.83 8.81
N VAL A 43 -17.38 -6.70 9.28
CA VAL A 43 -16.85 -7.85 8.54
C VAL A 43 -17.04 -9.13 9.37
N PRO A 44 -17.03 -10.32 8.77
CA PRO A 44 -17.24 -11.57 9.50
C PRO A 44 -16.32 -11.72 10.71
N GLY A 45 -16.84 -12.34 11.78
CA GLY A 45 -16.06 -12.63 13.00
C GLY A 45 -15.97 -11.47 13.99
N ASP A 46 -17.04 -10.70 14.15
CA ASP A 46 -17.16 -9.54 15.06
C ASP A 46 -16.12 -8.42 14.83
N ALA A 47 -15.50 -8.40 13.65
CA ALA A 47 -14.51 -7.40 13.28
C ALA A 47 -15.14 -6.26 12.47
N GLU A 48 -14.44 -5.13 12.42
CA GLU A 48 -14.81 -3.96 11.63
C GLU A 48 -13.63 -3.53 10.76
N GLU A 49 -13.91 -3.13 9.53
CA GLU A 49 -12.94 -2.52 8.63
C GLU A 49 -13.37 -1.11 8.23
N HIS A 50 -12.40 -0.31 7.80
CA HIS A 50 -12.70 1.00 7.26
C HIS A 50 -13.46 0.86 5.92
N ALA A 51 -14.49 1.69 5.67
CA ALA A 51 -15.36 1.57 4.49
C ALA A 51 -14.61 1.50 3.15
N TRP A 52 -13.45 2.18 3.10
CA TRP A 52 -12.58 2.25 1.93
C TRP A 52 -11.22 1.56 2.15
N ALA A 53 -11.09 0.64 3.12
CA ALA A 53 -9.83 -0.08 3.41
C ALA A 53 -9.24 -0.75 2.16
N TRP A 54 -10.11 -1.25 1.28
CA TRP A 54 -9.73 -1.87 0.01
C TRP A 54 -9.00 -0.92 -0.95
N LEU A 55 -9.15 0.40 -0.80
CA LEU A 55 -8.48 1.39 -1.66
C LEU A 55 -6.95 1.31 -1.51
N GLY A 56 -6.47 1.05 -0.29
CA GLY A 56 -5.04 0.86 -0.05
C GLY A 56 -4.48 -0.34 -0.82
N ALA A 57 -5.21 -1.45 -0.82
CA ALA A 57 -4.83 -2.60 -1.63
C ALA A 57 -4.85 -2.26 -3.13
N LEU A 58 -5.86 -1.53 -3.64
CA LEU A 58 -5.91 -1.13 -5.04
C LEU A 58 -4.68 -0.31 -5.46
N VAL A 59 -4.34 0.75 -4.72
CA VAL A 59 -3.25 1.67 -5.10
C VAL A 59 -1.85 1.04 -4.96
N ARG A 60 -1.71 0.01 -4.10
CA ARG A 60 -0.50 -0.83 -4.03
C ARG A 60 -0.37 -1.74 -5.25
N ARG A 61 -1.48 -2.35 -5.68
CA ARG A 61 -1.50 -3.42 -6.69
C ARG A 61 -1.71 -2.94 -8.12
N ARG A 62 -2.14 -1.69 -8.33
CA ARG A 62 -2.47 -1.13 -9.64
C ARG A 62 -1.99 0.30 -9.73
N SER A 63 -0.70 0.53 -10.01
CA SER A 63 -0.22 1.91 -10.06
C SER A 63 -0.75 2.68 -11.25
N ASP A 64 -1.10 1.96 -12.33
CA ASP A 64 -1.86 2.47 -13.47
C ASP A 64 -3.23 3.06 -13.06
N TRP A 65 -3.80 2.60 -11.95
CA TRP A 65 -5.06 3.11 -11.41
C TRP A 65 -4.92 4.25 -10.40
N ARG A 66 -3.71 4.65 -9.97
CA ARG A 66 -3.55 5.65 -8.90
C ARG A 66 -4.23 6.98 -9.21
N ALA A 67 -4.13 7.45 -10.45
CA ALA A 67 -4.79 8.67 -10.87
C ALA A 67 -6.32 8.55 -10.85
N ALA A 68 -6.86 7.44 -11.38
CA ALA A 68 -8.28 7.16 -11.35
C ALA A 68 -8.80 7.03 -9.91
N ALA A 69 -8.06 6.33 -9.04
CA ALA A 69 -8.35 6.22 -7.61
C ALA A 69 -8.37 7.57 -6.91
N GLY A 70 -7.38 8.42 -7.15
CA GLY A 70 -7.33 9.76 -6.61
C GLY A 70 -8.52 10.63 -7.05
N VAL A 71 -8.86 10.62 -8.34
CA VAL A 71 -10.01 11.37 -8.89
C VAL A 71 -11.34 10.83 -8.35
N ALA A 72 -11.54 9.52 -8.39
CA ALA A 72 -12.75 8.88 -7.87
C ALA A 72 -12.98 9.19 -6.39
N LEU A 73 -11.91 9.15 -5.58
CA LEU A 73 -11.94 9.53 -4.18
C LEU A 73 -12.34 11.00 -3.99
N GLN A 74 -11.83 11.89 -4.84
CA GLN A 74 -12.22 13.30 -4.77
C GLN A 74 -13.70 13.52 -5.04
N HIS A 75 -14.27 12.82 -6.01
CA HIS A 75 -15.70 12.87 -6.29
C HIS A 75 -16.52 12.23 -5.17
N ALA A 76 -16.14 11.05 -4.69
CA ALA A 76 -16.84 10.37 -3.60
C ALA A 76 -16.88 11.21 -2.31
N VAL A 77 -15.81 11.95 -1.99
CA VAL A 77 -15.79 12.86 -0.83
C VAL A 77 -16.64 14.10 -1.04
N ALA A 78 -16.70 14.63 -2.26
CA ALA A 78 -17.56 15.75 -2.61
C ALA A 78 -19.06 15.35 -2.52
N ASP A 79 -19.39 14.15 -3.01
CA ASP A 79 -20.77 13.68 -3.13
C ASP A 79 -21.30 13.06 -1.82
N GLY A 80 -20.45 12.35 -1.07
CA GLY A 80 -20.84 11.58 0.13
C GLY A 80 -20.82 12.36 1.45
N GLY A 81 -20.58 13.67 1.40
CA GLY A 81 -20.71 14.58 2.55
C GLY A 81 -19.85 14.21 3.78
N VAL A 82 -20.40 14.43 4.98
CA VAL A 82 -19.65 14.27 6.25
C VAL A 82 -19.20 12.81 6.48
N GLY A 83 -20.00 11.83 6.06
CA GLY A 83 -19.63 10.41 6.16
C GLY A 83 -18.38 10.10 5.34
N ALA A 84 -18.34 10.56 4.10
CA ALA A 84 -17.19 10.42 3.21
C ALA A 84 -15.94 11.16 3.71
N GLN A 85 -16.11 12.34 4.31
CA GLN A 85 -15.01 13.10 4.90
C GLN A 85 -14.38 12.37 6.10
N ARG A 86 -15.20 11.76 6.97
CA ARG A 86 -14.70 10.92 8.08
C ARG A 86 -14.04 9.66 7.57
N ALA A 87 -14.60 9.03 6.53
CA ALA A 87 -13.99 7.88 5.90
C ALA A 87 -12.63 8.24 5.27
N LEU A 88 -12.51 9.38 4.61
CA LEU A 88 -11.20 9.84 4.14
C LEU A 88 -10.22 10.03 5.31
N ALA A 89 -10.64 10.66 6.40
CA ALA A 89 -9.80 10.92 7.57
C ALA A 89 -9.30 9.63 8.22
N ASP A 90 -10.19 8.67 8.48
CA ASP A 90 -9.83 7.37 9.05
C ASP A 90 -8.95 6.56 8.09
N LEU A 91 -9.21 6.58 6.78
CA LEU A 91 -8.36 5.89 5.81
C LEU A 91 -6.93 6.47 5.80
N VAL A 92 -6.78 7.80 5.73
CA VAL A 92 -5.46 8.46 5.71
C VAL A 92 -4.71 8.24 7.03
N ALA A 93 -5.42 8.22 8.16
CA ALA A 93 -4.80 8.00 9.47
C ALA A 93 -4.31 6.54 9.68
N ASN A 94 -4.86 5.58 8.93
CA ASN A 94 -4.64 4.16 9.17
C ASN A 94 -3.95 3.41 8.02
N ASP A 95 -3.95 3.93 6.79
CA ASP A 95 -3.32 3.26 5.64
C ASP A 95 -2.27 4.15 4.95
N ARG A 96 -1.00 3.80 5.18
CA ARG A 96 0.15 4.54 4.62
C ARG A 96 0.28 4.41 3.12
N SER A 97 -0.29 3.37 2.51
CA SER A 97 -0.20 3.17 1.07
C SER A 97 -0.89 4.27 0.28
N LEU A 98 -1.75 5.05 0.94
CA LEU A 98 -2.32 6.28 0.40
C LEU A 98 -1.29 7.35 0.01
N VAL A 99 -0.03 7.24 0.45
CA VAL A 99 1.06 8.07 -0.12
C VAL A 99 1.11 7.99 -1.64
N ALA A 100 0.78 6.82 -2.21
CA ALA A 100 0.79 6.58 -3.65
C ALA A 100 -0.18 7.48 -4.42
N ILE A 101 -1.21 8.01 -3.76
CA ILE A 101 -2.18 8.95 -4.33
C ILE A 101 -2.13 10.33 -3.67
N ARG A 102 -1.03 10.66 -2.99
CA ARG A 102 -0.84 11.94 -2.28
C ARG A 102 -1.21 13.19 -3.10
N PRO A 103 -0.84 13.32 -4.39
CA PRO A 103 -1.21 14.50 -5.19
C PRO A 103 -2.72 14.76 -5.24
N TRP A 104 -3.54 13.72 -5.13
CA TRP A 104 -5.00 13.83 -5.10
C TRP A 104 -5.58 13.99 -3.70
N LEU A 105 -4.84 13.61 -2.66
CA LEU A 105 -5.23 13.82 -1.26
C LEU A 105 -5.07 15.29 -0.85
N THR A 106 -4.00 15.97 -1.28
CA THR A 106 -3.71 17.35 -0.87
C THR A 106 -4.89 18.31 -1.10
N PRO A 107 -5.57 18.33 -2.27
CA PRO A 107 -6.75 19.16 -2.47
C PRO A 107 -7.96 18.78 -1.59
N LEU A 108 -8.08 17.52 -1.17
CA LEU A 108 -9.15 17.10 -0.24
C LEU A 108 -8.87 17.56 1.18
N VAL A 109 -7.62 17.45 1.62
CA VAL A 109 -7.21 17.94 2.95
C VAL A 109 -7.36 19.46 3.02
N ALA A 110 -7.00 20.19 1.97
CA ALA A 110 -7.20 21.64 1.93
C ALA A 110 -8.69 22.05 2.04
N ARG A 111 -9.60 21.26 1.46
CA ARG A 111 -11.05 21.50 1.52
C ARG A 111 -11.68 21.06 2.85
N HIS A 112 -11.16 20.00 3.47
CA HIS A 112 -11.74 19.39 4.66
C HIS A 112 -10.72 19.20 5.80
N PRO A 113 -9.94 20.23 6.18
CA PRO A 113 -8.77 20.04 7.06
C PRO A 113 -9.16 19.56 8.46
N LYS A 114 -10.38 19.89 8.91
CA LYS A 114 -10.90 19.58 10.24
C LYS A 114 -11.75 18.30 10.30
N ALA A 115 -11.82 17.52 9.22
CA ALA A 115 -12.55 16.26 9.25
C ALA A 115 -11.96 15.36 10.36
N PRO A 116 -12.76 14.89 11.33
CA PRO A 116 -12.25 14.16 12.47
C PRO A 116 -11.92 12.72 12.09
N VAL A 117 -10.81 12.23 12.63
CA VAL A 117 -10.49 10.80 12.67
C VAL A 117 -11.27 10.19 13.82
N SER A 118 -12.14 9.23 13.52
CA SER A 118 -13.00 8.55 14.49
C SER A 118 -12.21 7.47 15.24
N ARG A 119 -11.27 6.81 14.56
CA ARG A 119 -10.48 5.73 15.14
C ARG A 119 -9.09 5.67 14.55
N VAL A 120 -8.09 5.61 15.43
CA VAL A 120 -6.70 5.31 15.07
C VAL A 120 -6.40 3.90 15.54
N VAL A 121 -6.18 3.00 14.59
CA VAL A 121 -5.79 1.60 14.80
C VAL A 121 -4.29 1.42 14.60
N ALA A 122 -3.69 2.19 13.69
CA ALA A 122 -2.24 2.24 13.55
C ALA A 122 -1.61 2.85 14.82
N GLY A 123 -0.42 2.40 15.23
CA GLY A 123 0.34 3.00 16.37
C GLY A 123 0.70 4.49 16.21
N TRP A 124 0.24 5.08 15.10
CA TRP A 124 0.40 6.40 14.51
C TRP A 124 0.34 7.54 15.51
N HIS A 125 -0.84 7.61 16.07
CA HIS A 125 -1.30 8.77 16.81
C HIS A 125 -1.54 8.42 18.28
N ARG A 126 -0.83 7.40 18.81
CA ARG A 126 -0.94 7.01 20.22
C ARG A 126 -0.80 8.25 21.10
N GLY A 127 -1.80 8.50 21.94
CA GLY A 127 -1.81 9.62 22.89
C GLY A 127 -2.39 10.94 22.38
N ARG A 128 -2.82 11.06 21.12
CA ARG A 128 -3.57 12.26 20.66
C ARG A 128 -5.07 12.07 20.87
N ALA A 129 -5.65 12.95 21.70
CA ALA A 129 -7.08 12.90 22.01
C ALA A 129 -8.00 13.29 20.82
N ARG A 130 -7.49 14.08 19.86
CA ARG A 130 -8.20 14.48 18.65
C ARG A 130 -7.21 14.55 17.50
N VAL A 131 -7.48 13.78 16.44
CA VAL A 131 -6.71 13.78 15.20
C VAL A 131 -7.63 14.24 14.09
N THR A 132 -7.15 15.14 13.24
CA THR A 132 -7.87 15.61 12.04
C THR A 132 -7.26 15.04 10.78
N LEU A 133 -7.97 15.14 9.65
CA LEU A 133 -7.44 14.79 8.34
C LEU A 133 -6.13 15.55 8.03
N SER A 134 -6.01 16.81 8.42
CA SER A 134 -4.77 17.57 8.26
C SER A 134 -3.62 17.00 9.10
N ASP A 135 -3.89 16.55 10.33
CA ASP A 135 -2.88 15.90 11.18
C ASP A 135 -2.44 14.55 10.59
N ALA A 136 -3.40 13.78 10.07
CA ALA A 136 -3.14 12.49 9.45
C ALA A 136 -2.23 12.62 8.21
N LEU A 137 -2.54 13.58 7.32
CA LEU A 137 -1.69 13.85 6.15
C LEU A 137 -0.31 14.39 6.55
N ALA A 138 -0.24 15.30 7.52
CA ALA A 138 1.04 15.84 8.00
C ALA A 138 1.94 14.73 8.58
N GLN A 139 1.35 13.74 9.25
CA GLN A 139 2.10 12.60 9.77
C GLN A 139 2.57 11.67 8.65
N LEU A 140 1.75 11.42 7.63
CA LEU A 140 2.17 10.70 6.43
C LEU A 140 3.35 11.43 5.74
N ASP A 141 3.28 12.75 5.64
CA ASP A 141 4.35 13.59 5.09
C ASP A 141 5.63 13.52 5.93
N SER A 142 5.50 13.59 7.26
CA SER A 142 6.63 13.43 8.17
C SER A 142 7.29 12.05 8.02
N PHE A 143 6.49 11.00 7.82
CA PHE A 143 7.01 9.66 7.59
C PHE A 143 7.79 9.60 6.27
N ILE A 144 7.23 10.12 5.18
CA ILE A 144 7.91 10.16 3.87
C ILE A 144 9.21 10.96 3.96
N ALA A 145 9.16 12.14 4.60
CA ALA A 145 10.34 12.96 4.81
C ALA A 145 11.42 12.22 5.61
N SER A 146 11.04 11.45 6.63
CA SER A 146 11.99 10.63 7.39
C SER A 146 12.62 9.50 6.54
N THR A 147 11.87 8.93 5.59
CA THR A 147 12.40 7.90 4.67
C THR A 147 13.29 8.45 3.57
N ALA A 148 13.24 9.76 3.32
CA ALA A 148 13.97 10.44 2.26
C ALA A 148 15.11 11.35 2.78
N ASP A 149 15.26 11.50 4.10
CA ASP A 149 16.27 12.37 4.70
C ASP A 149 17.68 11.74 4.51
N PRO A 150 18.57 12.39 3.74
CA PRO A 150 19.87 11.83 3.37
C PRO A 150 20.83 11.69 4.54
N ARG A 151 20.49 12.25 5.72
CA ARG A 151 21.25 12.07 6.95
C ARG A 151 21.00 10.70 7.60
N TRP A 152 19.93 10.01 7.20
CA TRP A 152 19.65 8.66 7.66
C TRP A 152 20.15 7.68 6.62
N GLU A 153 20.97 6.74 7.06
CA GLU A 153 21.39 5.62 6.23
C GLU A 153 20.15 4.83 5.79
N VAL A 154 20.04 4.56 4.48
CA VAL A 154 18.93 3.75 3.95
C VAL A 154 19.19 2.30 4.32
N LEU A 155 18.68 1.92 5.47
CA LEU A 155 18.78 0.57 5.97
C LEU A 155 17.60 -0.25 5.45
N LEU A 156 17.89 -1.13 4.50
CA LEU A 156 16.94 -2.10 3.99
C LEU A 156 17.03 -3.39 4.82
N PRO A 157 15.89 -4.06 5.11
CA PRO A 157 15.92 -5.32 5.82
C PRO A 157 16.73 -6.38 5.06
N GLY A 158 17.68 -6.99 5.75
CA GLY A 158 18.53 -8.07 5.28
C GLY A 158 18.85 -9.05 6.40
N TYR A 159 19.88 -9.87 6.19
CA TYR A 159 20.35 -10.84 7.18
C TYR A 159 21.85 -10.72 7.40
N GLY A 160 22.23 -10.62 8.66
CA GLY A 160 23.63 -10.59 9.10
C GLY A 160 24.19 -12.01 9.31
N PRO A 161 25.50 -12.13 9.60
CA PRO A 161 26.11 -13.39 9.99
C PRO A 161 25.35 -14.01 11.19
N GLY A 162 24.91 -15.27 11.04
CA GLY A 162 24.06 -15.96 12.04
C GLY A 162 22.55 -15.78 11.83
N GLY A 163 22.14 -14.94 10.87
CA GLY A 163 20.77 -14.86 10.36
C GLY A 163 19.78 -14.08 11.22
N GLY A 164 20.26 -13.19 12.09
CA GLY A 164 19.42 -12.15 12.67
C GLY A 164 18.99 -11.14 11.61
N LEU A 165 17.79 -10.58 11.75
CA LEU A 165 17.32 -9.49 10.89
C LEU A 165 18.27 -8.31 11.06
N THR A 166 18.92 -7.91 9.98
CA THR A 166 19.78 -6.73 9.96
C THR A 166 19.18 -5.65 9.10
N SER A 167 19.64 -4.45 9.36
CA SER A 167 19.37 -3.26 8.60
C SER A 167 20.65 -2.97 7.82
N GLU A 168 20.61 -3.05 6.49
CA GLU A 168 21.80 -2.95 5.65
C GLU A 168 21.72 -1.77 4.68
N PRO A 169 22.81 -1.02 4.47
CA PRO A 169 22.83 0.07 3.52
C PRO A 169 22.65 -0.43 2.09
N ALA A 170 21.64 0.10 1.40
CA ALA A 170 21.57 0.09 -0.05
C ALA A 170 21.42 1.53 -0.53
N ALA A 171 22.52 2.10 -1.00
CA ALA A 171 22.56 3.50 -1.45
C ALA A 171 22.16 3.65 -2.94
N ASP A 172 22.22 2.56 -3.72
CA ASP A 172 22.05 2.55 -5.16
C ASP A 172 21.49 1.21 -5.69
N ALA A 173 21.39 1.10 -7.01
CA ALA A 173 20.87 -0.08 -7.70
C ALA A 173 21.74 -1.33 -7.48
N ASP A 174 23.07 -1.18 -7.45
CA ASP A 174 23.99 -2.32 -7.26
C ASP A 174 23.88 -2.87 -5.84
N GLY A 175 23.79 -1.99 -4.84
CA GLY A 175 23.49 -2.37 -3.46
C GLY A 175 22.15 -3.08 -3.31
N LEU A 176 21.12 -2.64 -4.05
CA LEU A 176 19.83 -3.32 -4.10
C LEU A 176 19.94 -4.72 -4.70
N VAL A 177 20.67 -4.91 -5.81
CA VAL A 177 20.91 -6.24 -6.40
C VAL A 177 21.62 -7.16 -5.41
N ALA A 178 22.68 -6.68 -4.76
CA ALA A 178 23.44 -7.47 -3.81
C ALA A 178 22.59 -7.92 -2.61
N LEU A 179 21.69 -7.05 -2.13
CA LEU A 179 20.73 -7.38 -1.07
C LEU A 179 19.70 -8.41 -1.54
N LEU A 180 19.13 -8.26 -2.73
CA LEU A 180 18.17 -9.21 -3.29
C LEU A 180 18.79 -10.61 -3.45
N VAL A 181 20.00 -10.69 -4.00
CA VAL A 181 20.76 -11.95 -4.14
C VAL A 181 21.00 -12.61 -2.79
N ARG A 182 21.50 -11.84 -1.80
CA ARG A 182 21.80 -12.38 -0.46
C ARG A 182 20.53 -12.89 0.23
N THR A 183 19.48 -12.07 0.28
CA THR A 183 18.22 -12.44 0.94
C THR A 183 17.54 -13.62 0.25
N ALA A 184 17.61 -13.71 -1.08
CA ALA A 184 17.13 -14.88 -1.82
C ALA A 184 17.90 -16.15 -1.46
N ARG A 185 19.24 -16.08 -1.41
CA ARG A 185 20.11 -17.21 -1.03
C ARG A 185 19.82 -17.71 0.39
N ASP A 186 19.55 -16.78 1.31
CA ASP A 186 19.20 -17.15 2.69
C ASP A 186 17.81 -17.81 2.78
N GLY A 187 16.89 -17.45 1.89
CA GLY A 187 15.57 -18.08 1.75
C GLY A 187 14.64 -17.90 2.95
N ARG A 188 15.02 -17.09 3.93
CA ARG A 188 14.26 -16.87 5.16
C ARG A 188 13.11 -15.90 4.93
N GLU A 189 12.03 -16.13 5.65
CA GLU A 189 10.87 -15.26 5.58
C GLU A 189 11.10 -13.96 6.35
N ILE A 190 10.93 -12.83 5.66
CA ILE A 190 10.85 -11.51 6.28
C ILE A 190 9.37 -11.13 6.32
N HIS A 191 8.77 -11.30 7.50
CA HIS A 191 7.42 -10.79 7.76
C HIS A 191 7.46 -9.26 7.80
N ALA A 192 6.95 -8.64 6.75
CA ALA A 192 6.70 -7.22 6.68
C ALA A 192 5.20 -6.95 6.67
N GLU A 193 4.81 -5.72 6.96
CA GLU A 193 3.41 -5.29 7.03
C GLU A 193 2.61 -5.68 5.77
N TRP A 194 3.27 -5.73 4.60
CA TRP A 194 2.64 -5.95 3.31
C TRP A 194 3.12 -7.19 2.58
N GLY A 195 3.85 -8.08 3.26
CA GLY A 195 4.57 -9.15 2.59
C GLY A 195 5.13 -10.26 3.45
N SER A 196 5.26 -11.41 2.80
CA SER A 196 6.00 -12.58 3.27
C SER A 196 7.11 -12.93 2.28
N GLY A 197 7.95 -13.87 2.69
CA GLY A 197 9.08 -14.38 1.91
C GLY A 197 10.35 -13.53 2.01
N PRO A 198 11.41 -13.92 1.28
CA PRO A 198 12.73 -13.29 1.38
C PRO A 198 12.73 -11.80 1.03
N TRP A 199 11.79 -11.36 0.20
CA TRP A 199 11.67 -9.98 -0.26
C TRP A 199 10.41 -9.29 0.25
N GLY A 200 9.76 -9.82 1.30
CA GLY A 200 8.55 -9.22 1.88
C GLY A 200 8.73 -7.74 2.30
N TRP A 201 9.95 -7.33 2.63
CA TRP A 201 10.27 -5.93 2.95
C TRP A 201 10.23 -4.99 1.73
N LEU A 202 10.52 -5.48 0.52
CA LEU A 202 10.69 -4.65 -0.69
C LEU A 202 9.39 -3.88 -1.04
N TYR A 203 8.25 -4.38 -0.57
CA TYR A 203 6.95 -3.72 -0.72
C TYR A 203 6.87 -2.33 -0.11
N GLY A 204 7.35 -2.17 1.13
CA GLY A 204 7.41 -0.86 1.78
C GLY A 204 8.28 0.09 0.97
N GLU A 205 9.42 -0.42 0.56
CA GLU A 205 10.48 0.36 -0.07
C GLU A 205 10.08 0.87 -1.46
N VAL A 206 9.43 0.05 -2.29
CA VAL A 206 8.92 0.46 -3.61
C VAL A 206 7.82 1.52 -3.51
N VAL A 207 7.08 1.56 -2.40
CA VAL A 207 6.03 2.58 -2.19
C VAL A 207 6.62 3.88 -1.66
N PHE A 208 7.52 3.79 -0.67
CA PHE A 208 8.00 4.97 0.07
C PHE A 208 9.27 5.58 -0.51
N ARG A 209 10.06 4.84 -1.28
CA ARG A 209 11.35 5.31 -1.80
C ARG A 209 11.33 5.33 -3.33
N PRO A 210 11.24 6.53 -3.94
CA PRO A 210 11.19 6.67 -5.39
C PRO A 210 12.37 6.01 -6.13
N TRP A 211 13.57 6.04 -5.55
CA TRP A 211 14.74 5.41 -6.16
C TRP A 211 14.65 3.88 -6.16
N VAL A 212 14.13 3.27 -5.09
CA VAL A 212 13.90 1.81 -5.04
C VAL A 212 12.83 1.45 -6.06
N ALA A 213 11.75 2.22 -6.12
CA ALA A 213 10.68 2.02 -7.10
C ALA A 213 11.20 2.05 -8.55
N ALA A 214 12.14 2.95 -8.85
CA ALA A 214 12.76 3.07 -10.17
C ALA A 214 13.76 1.93 -10.45
N ALA A 215 14.55 1.52 -9.45
CA ALA A 215 15.59 0.50 -9.61
C ALA A 215 15.05 -0.93 -9.55
N ALA A 216 13.92 -1.18 -8.88
CA ALA A 216 13.42 -2.52 -8.59
C ALA A 216 13.27 -3.44 -9.82
N PRO A 217 12.72 -3.01 -10.97
CA PRO A 217 12.57 -3.90 -12.12
C PRO A 217 13.91 -4.44 -12.65
N GLU A 218 14.91 -3.58 -12.78
CA GLU A 218 16.25 -3.99 -13.22
C GLU A 218 16.95 -4.81 -12.16
N ALA A 219 16.85 -4.40 -10.89
CA ALA A 219 17.50 -5.09 -9.78
C ALA A 219 16.96 -6.53 -9.62
N LEU A 220 15.65 -6.72 -9.78
CA LEU A 220 15.02 -8.05 -9.79
C LEU A 220 15.53 -8.91 -10.96
N ARG A 221 15.63 -8.32 -12.17
CA ARG A 221 16.15 -9.05 -13.33
C ARG A 221 17.60 -9.49 -13.11
N ALA A 222 18.45 -8.58 -12.62
CA ALA A 222 19.85 -8.86 -12.32
C ALA A 222 19.99 -9.91 -11.21
N ALA A 223 19.20 -9.83 -10.14
CA ALA A 223 19.22 -10.81 -9.06
C ALA A 223 18.80 -12.21 -9.53
N VAL A 224 17.75 -12.31 -10.35
CA VAL A 224 17.29 -13.58 -10.94
C VAL A 224 18.30 -14.18 -11.89
N ALA A 225 19.03 -13.36 -12.65
CA ALA A 225 20.12 -13.83 -13.49
C ALA A 225 21.35 -14.30 -12.68
N ALA A 226 21.59 -13.69 -11.51
CA ALA A 226 22.80 -13.92 -10.71
C ALA A 226 22.68 -15.04 -9.66
N GLU A 227 21.47 -15.37 -9.19
CA GLU A 227 21.26 -16.29 -8.07
C GLU A 227 20.14 -17.32 -8.34
N PRO A 228 20.44 -18.63 -8.35
CA PRO A 228 19.44 -19.68 -8.54
C PRO A 228 18.27 -19.67 -7.53
N ALA A 229 18.48 -19.15 -6.32
CA ALA A 229 17.41 -19.00 -5.32
C ALA A 229 16.52 -17.75 -5.54
N ALA A 230 16.90 -16.83 -6.42
CA ALA A 230 16.15 -15.60 -6.67
C ALA A 230 14.85 -15.78 -7.48
N PRO A 231 14.74 -16.64 -8.51
CA PRO A 231 13.47 -16.86 -9.20
C PRO A 231 12.28 -17.23 -8.29
N PRO A 232 12.37 -18.20 -7.36
CA PRO A 232 11.25 -18.50 -6.46
C PRO A 232 10.95 -17.34 -5.50
N ALA A 233 11.96 -16.66 -4.95
CA ALA A 233 11.75 -15.47 -4.12
C ALA A 233 11.05 -14.34 -4.90
N ALA A 234 11.38 -14.19 -6.17
CA ALA A 234 10.76 -13.22 -7.06
C ALA A 234 9.31 -13.58 -7.39
N LEU A 235 9.02 -14.85 -7.61
CA LEU A 235 7.67 -15.34 -7.85
C LEU A 235 6.79 -15.24 -6.61
N ASP A 236 7.32 -15.53 -5.42
CA ASP A 236 6.60 -15.34 -4.15
C ASP A 236 6.27 -13.86 -3.94
N TRP A 237 7.24 -12.98 -4.24
CA TRP A 237 7.06 -11.54 -4.15
C TRP A 237 6.04 -10.99 -5.18
N LEU A 238 6.13 -11.41 -6.44
CA LEU A 238 5.17 -11.01 -7.47
C LEU A 238 3.78 -11.62 -7.21
N GLY A 239 3.75 -12.85 -6.69
CA GLY A 239 2.56 -13.65 -6.39
C GLY A 239 1.69 -13.12 -5.26
N ALA A 240 2.24 -12.28 -4.36
CA ALA A 240 1.43 -11.54 -3.37
C ALA A 240 0.51 -10.47 -4.01
N GLY A 241 0.51 -10.38 -5.35
CA GLY A 241 -0.44 -9.64 -6.15
C GLY A 241 -0.07 -8.18 -6.30
N TRP A 242 1.23 -7.85 -6.42
CA TRP A 242 1.69 -6.49 -6.64
C TRP A 242 1.46 -6.00 -8.06
N ASP A 243 1.79 -4.74 -8.32
CA ASP A 243 1.61 -4.08 -9.60
C ASP A 243 2.43 -4.73 -10.72
N LEU A 244 1.94 -5.88 -11.20
CA LEU A 244 2.59 -6.72 -12.21
C LEU A 244 2.89 -5.93 -13.48
N ALA A 245 2.08 -4.91 -13.79
CA ALA A 245 2.30 -4.02 -14.91
C ALA A 245 3.67 -3.30 -14.86
N ARG A 246 4.21 -2.99 -13.67
CA ARG A 246 5.57 -2.45 -13.53
C ARG A 246 6.67 -3.46 -13.86
N PHE A 247 6.33 -4.75 -13.79
CA PHE A 247 7.25 -5.87 -13.95
C PHE A 247 6.99 -6.67 -15.22
N ASP A 248 6.12 -6.20 -16.13
CA ASP A 248 5.82 -6.86 -17.40
C ASP A 248 7.09 -7.20 -18.19
N SER A 249 8.08 -6.29 -18.20
CA SER A 249 9.37 -6.53 -18.86
C SER A 249 10.20 -7.65 -18.21
N VAL A 250 10.06 -7.86 -16.90
CA VAL A 250 10.73 -8.93 -16.17
C VAL A 250 10.02 -10.26 -16.44
N LEU A 251 8.68 -10.26 -16.36
CA LEU A 251 7.84 -11.43 -16.62
C LEU A 251 7.98 -11.95 -18.06
N ALA A 252 8.01 -11.04 -19.05
CA ALA A 252 8.21 -11.39 -20.45
C ALA A 252 9.59 -12.05 -20.68
N GLY A 253 10.63 -11.56 -19.99
CA GLY A 253 11.97 -12.14 -20.05
C GLY A 253 12.03 -13.57 -19.51
N TRP A 254 11.25 -13.91 -18.49
CA TRP A 254 11.20 -15.26 -17.93
C TRP A 254 10.38 -16.22 -18.78
N GLN A 255 9.31 -15.76 -19.42
CA GLN A 255 8.54 -16.57 -20.37
C GLN A 255 9.37 -16.98 -21.59
N ALA A 256 10.26 -16.12 -22.07
CA ALA A 256 11.13 -16.42 -23.20
C ALA A 256 12.28 -17.40 -22.87
N ALA A 257 12.56 -17.59 -21.58
CA ALA A 257 13.64 -18.47 -21.10
C ALA A 257 13.15 -19.88 -20.68
N ALA A 258 11.83 -20.09 -20.62
CA ALA A 258 11.17 -21.36 -20.30
C ALA A 258 10.83 -22.15 -21.57
#